data_AF-A0A2S7TSK5-F1
#
_entry.id   AF-A0A2S7TSK5-F1
#
_cell.length_a   1.000
_cell.length_b   1.000
_cell.length_c   1.000
_cell.angle_alpha   90.00
_cell.angle_beta   90.00
_cell.angle_gamma   90.00
#
_symmetry.space_group_name_H-M   'P 1'
#
loop_
_entity.id
_entity.type
_entity.pdbx_description
1 polymer ?
#
loop_
_entity_poly.entity_id
_entity_poly.type
_entity_poly.pdbx_seq_one_letter_code
_entity_poly.pdbx_strand_id
1 'polypeptide(L)'
;MQYFFIIRHLAKAQFELRFPDFVGARELFSSIEEAQKEAMSIFLEAVQERFENKQRVPEPTQVLNAQGVLNVPESFCELIKQHNLSMELLGEIQDVNE
;
A
#
# COMPACT_ATOMS: atom_id res chain seq x y z
N MET A 1 5.97 -10.13 1.33
CA MET A 1 4.82 -9.76 0.47
C MET A 1 5.32 -8.82 -0.61
N GLN A 2 4.72 -8.83 -1.80
CA GLN A 2 5.18 -8.00 -2.92
C GLN A 2 4.05 -7.09 -3.39
N TYR A 3 4.22 -5.78 -3.23
CA TYR A 3 3.26 -4.79 -3.71
C TYR A 3 3.76 -4.15 -5.00
N PHE A 4 2.87 -3.99 -5.97
CA PHE A 4 3.20 -3.37 -7.24
C PHE A 4 2.94 -1.88 -7.17
N PHE A 5 3.76 -1.09 -7.86
CA PHE A 5 3.52 0.34 -8.04
C PHE A 5 3.62 0.73 -9.52
N ILE A 6 2.98 1.85 -9.82
CA ILE A 6 2.95 2.45 -11.16
C ILE A 6 3.46 3.89 -11.03
N ILE A 7 4.32 4.31 -11.96
CA ILE A 7 4.84 5.68 -12.11
C ILE A 7 4.31 6.26 -13.43
N ARG A 8 3.26 7.05 -13.34
CA ARG A 8 2.66 7.68 -14.51
C ARG A 8 3.35 9.01 -14.82
N HIS A 9 3.79 9.21 -16.05
CA HIS A 9 4.23 10.52 -16.51
C HIS A 9 3.01 11.45 -16.67
N LEU A 10 3.08 12.63 -16.05
CA LEU A 10 2.10 13.70 -16.14
C LEU A 10 2.64 14.86 -17.00
N ALA A 11 1.78 15.83 -17.31
CA ALA A 11 2.23 17.07 -17.97
C ALA A 11 3.24 17.82 -17.10
N LYS A 12 4.07 18.67 -17.71
CA LYS A 12 5.08 19.52 -17.03
C LYS A 12 6.21 18.76 -16.32
N ALA A 13 6.62 17.60 -16.85
CA ALA A 13 7.73 16.80 -16.30
C ALA A 13 7.51 16.35 -14.84
N GLN A 14 6.27 16.09 -14.47
CA GLN A 14 5.92 15.50 -13.17
C GLN A 14 5.64 14.00 -13.31
N PHE A 15 5.98 13.23 -12.29
CA PHE A 15 5.76 11.79 -12.24
C PHE A 15 4.87 11.45 -11.05
N GLU A 16 3.74 10.79 -11.29
CA GLU A 16 2.83 10.32 -10.24
C GLU A 16 3.18 8.88 -9.87
N LEU A 17 3.68 8.67 -8.65
CA LEU A 17 3.75 7.34 -8.05
C LEU A 17 2.37 6.98 -7.50
N ARG A 18 1.92 5.75 -7.70
CA ARG A 18 0.69 5.23 -7.09
C ARG A 18 0.77 3.74 -6.80
N PHE A 19 0.07 3.33 -5.75
CA PHE A 19 -0.13 1.93 -5.36
C PHE A 19 -1.54 1.48 -5.74
N PRO A 20 -1.72 0.58 -6.72
CA PRO A 20 -3.05 0.15 -7.16
C PRO A 20 -3.91 -0.46 -6.06
N ASP A 21 -3.29 -1.16 -5.10
CA ASP A 21 -3.98 -1.77 -3.96
C ASP A 21 -4.42 -0.72 -2.92
N PHE A 22 -3.74 0.43 -2.84
CA PHE A 22 -4.04 1.49 -1.88
C PHE A 22 -4.70 2.67 -2.57
N VAL A 23 -6.03 2.66 -2.61
CA VAL A 23 -6.82 3.80 -3.12
C VAL A 23 -6.43 5.06 -2.36
N GLY A 24 -5.86 6.04 -3.07
CA GLY A 24 -5.44 7.33 -2.51
C GLY A 24 -3.94 7.45 -2.23
N ALA A 25 -3.19 6.34 -2.14
CA ALA A 25 -1.74 6.37 -1.93
C ALA A 25 -1.03 6.75 -3.24
N ARG A 26 -0.85 8.06 -3.43
CA ARG A 26 -0.20 8.64 -4.59
C ARG A 26 0.57 9.91 -4.23
N GLU A 27 1.66 10.15 -4.93
CA GLU A 27 2.47 11.35 -4.73
C GLU A 27 3.17 11.77 -6.03
N LEU A 28 3.49 13.06 -6.12
CA LEU A 28 4.09 13.68 -7.31
C LEU A 28 5.57 13.96 -7.09
N PHE A 29 6.38 13.52 -8.04
CA PHE A 29 7.82 13.66 -8.02
C PHE A 29 8.35 14.37 -9.24
N SER A 30 9.57 14.90 -9.11
CA SER A 30 10.27 15.60 -10.21
C SER A 30 10.96 14.63 -11.18
N SER A 31 11.18 13.38 -10.76
CA SER A 31 11.81 12.34 -11.57
C SER A 31 11.28 10.95 -11.24
N ILE A 32 11.48 9.99 -12.16
CA ILE A 32 11.18 8.57 -11.93
C ILE A 32 12.08 8.01 -10.81
N GLU A 33 13.34 8.39 -10.77
CA GLU A 33 14.31 7.90 -9.78
C GLU A 33 13.91 8.29 -8.36
N GLU A 34 13.50 9.55 -8.16
CA GLU A 34 12.98 10.04 -6.89
C GLU A 34 11.71 9.27 -6.48
N ALA A 35 10.75 9.11 -7.41
CA ALA A 35 9.54 8.33 -7.16
C ALA A 35 9.84 6.87 -6.76
N GLN A 36 10.84 6.23 -7.38
CA GLN A 36 11.24 4.87 -7.02
C GLN A 36 11.90 4.81 -5.65
N LYS A 37 12.74 5.79 -5.32
CA LYS A 37 13.45 5.86 -4.03
C LYS A 37 12.47 6.05 -2.87
N GLU A 38 11.45 6.89 -3.05
CA GLU A 38 10.46 7.22 -2.02
C GLU A 38 9.31 6.21 -1.94
N ALA A 39 9.24 5.24 -2.86
CA ALA A 39 8.12 4.31 -2.95
C ALA A 39 7.87 3.52 -1.66
N MET A 40 8.92 3.06 -0.98
CA MET A 40 8.77 2.37 0.31
C MET A 40 8.19 3.30 1.39
N SER A 41 8.60 4.56 1.43
CA SER A 41 8.09 5.52 2.43
C SER A 41 6.59 5.72 2.26
N ILE A 42 6.16 6.01 1.02
CA ILE A 42 4.74 6.23 0.71
C ILE A 42 3.90 4.99 1.00
N PHE A 43 4.43 3.80 0.68
CA PHE A 43 3.75 2.54 1.02
C PHE A 43 3.56 2.41 2.54
N LEU A 44 4.60 2.68 3.33
CA LEU A 44 4.52 2.58 4.79
C LEU A 44 3.55 3.59 5.38
N GLU A 45 3.52 4.81 4.86
CA GLU A 45 2.53 5.84 5.25
C GLU A 45 1.09 5.37 4.96
N ALA A 46 0.85 4.80 3.78
CA ALA A 46 -0.46 4.27 3.41
C ALA A 46 -0.88 3.08 4.30
N VAL A 47 0.07 2.22 4.69
CA VAL A 47 -0.19 1.12 5.65
C VAL A 47 -0.49 1.68 7.04
N GLN A 48 0.29 2.67 7.50
CA GLN A 48 0.12 3.29 8.81
C GLN A 48 -1.26 3.98 8.91
N GLU A 49 -1.71 4.68 7.87
CA GLU A 49 -3.05 5.27 7.82
C GLU A 49 -4.15 4.21 8.00
N ARG A 50 -3.99 3.02 7.40
CA ARG A 50 -4.95 1.90 7.59
C ARG A 50 -4.91 1.38 9.03
N PHE A 51 -3.73 1.27 9.62
CA PHE A 51 -3.59 0.85 11.02
C PHE A 51 -4.30 1.82 11.97
N GLU A 52 -4.06 3.13 11.81
CA GLU A 52 -4.65 4.18 12.65
C GLU A 52 -6.18 4.23 12.50
N ASN A 53 -6.67 4.07 11.28
CA ASN A 53 -8.10 4.06 11.00
C ASN A 53 -8.79 2.72 11.30
N LYS A 54 -8.06 1.72 11.85
CA LYS A 54 -8.57 0.36 12.08
C LYS A 54 -9.22 -0.22 10.83
N GLN A 55 -8.54 -0.10 9.70
CA GLN A 55 -8.96 -0.63 8.41
C GLN A 55 -8.03 -1.76 7.99
N ARG A 56 -8.57 -2.74 7.25
CA ARG A 56 -7.75 -3.78 6.65
C ARG A 56 -6.73 -3.17 5.68
N VAL A 57 -5.52 -3.71 5.74
CA VAL A 57 -4.51 -3.49 4.70
C VAL A 57 -4.85 -4.43 3.54
N PRO A 58 -4.98 -3.93 2.31
CA PRO A 58 -5.33 -4.74 1.16
C PRO A 58 -4.24 -5.75 0.83
N GLU A 59 -4.62 -6.96 0.43
CA GLU A 59 -3.66 -7.94 -0.10
C GLU A 59 -3.11 -7.47 -1.46
N PRO A 60 -1.85 -7.78 -1.78
CA PRO A 60 -1.24 -7.32 -3.02
C PRO A 60 -1.86 -8.00 -4.24
N THR A 61 -2.32 -7.18 -5.19
CA THR A 61 -2.85 -7.66 -6.48
C THR A 61 -1.75 -7.66 -7.53
N GLN A 62 -1.66 -8.71 -8.35
CA GLN A 62 -0.77 -8.70 -9.50
C GLN A 62 -1.25 -7.70 -10.56
N VAL A 63 -0.33 -6.87 -11.06
CA VAL A 63 -0.64 -5.85 -12.06
C VAL A 63 0.22 -6.05 -13.30
N LEU A 64 -0.42 -6.36 -14.44
CA LEU A 64 0.24 -6.67 -15.72
C LEU A 64 1.13 -5.52 -16.24
N ASN A 65 0.84 -4.27 -15.89
CA ASN A 65 1.55 -3.07 -16.36
C ASN A 65 2.29 -2.34 -15.22
N ALA A 66 2.70 -3.06 -14.17
CA ALA A 66 3.47 -2.47 -13.09
C ALA A 66 4.85 -2.00 -13.58
N GLN A 67 5.31 -0.85 -13.11
CA GLN A 67 6.64 -0.32 -13.43
C GLN A 67 7.68 -0.67 -12.36
N GLY A 68 7.23 -1.16 -11.20
CA GLY A 68 8.11 -1.67 -10.17
C GLY A 68 7.38 -2.49 -9.11
N VAL A 69 8.18 -3.12 -8.26
CA VAL A 69 7.75 -4.00 -7.17
C VAL A 69 8.46 -3.56 -5.89
N LEU A 70 7.69 -3.39 -4.82
CA LEU A 70 8.22 -3.29 -3.47
C LEU A 70 8.27 -4.68 -2.83
N ASN A 71 9.46 -5.06 -2.39
CA ASN A 71 9.64 -6.20 -1.52
C ASN A 71 9.52 -5.72 -0.07
N VAL A 72 8.37 -5.98 0.54
CA VAL A 72 8.13 -5.59 1.94
C VAL A 72 8.94 -6.52 2.85
N PRO A 73 9.71 -5.97 3.82
CA PRO A 73 10.45 -6.78 4.79
C PRO A 73 9.54 -7.77 5.53
N GLU A 74 10.07 -8.94 5.89
CA GLU A 74 9.29 -10.02 6.52
C GLU A 74 8.60 -9.57 7.81
N SER A 75 9.31 -8.83 8.68
CA SER A 75 8.75 -8.27 9.91
C SER A 75 7.52 -7.38 9.68
N PHE A 76 7.54 -6.57 8.63
CA PHE A 76 6.39 -5.74 8.25
C PHE A 76 5.25 -6.58 7.67
N CYS A 77 5.56 -7.66 6.96
CA CYS A 77 4.54 -8.59 6.48
C CYS A 77 3.81 -9.26 7.65
N GLU A 78 4.53 -9.66 8.69
CA GLU A 78 3.95 -10.23 9.91
C GLU A 78 3.05 -9.22 10.62
N LEU A 79 3.47 -7.96 10.73
CA LEU A 79 2.64 -6.88 11.31
C LEU A 79 1.34 -6.67 10.53
N ILE A 80 1.40 -6.61 9.20
CA ILE A 80 0.22 -6.48 8.33
C ILE A 80 -0.74 -7.67 8.54
N LYS A 81 -0.21 -8.89 8.58
CA LYS A 81 -1.01 -10.10 8.80
C LYS A 81 -1.70 -10.09 10.18
N GLN A 82 -0.97 -9.73 11.23
CA GLN A 82 -1.51 -9.67 12.59
C GLN A 82 -2.61 -8.60 12.70
N HIS A 83 -2.41 -7.43 12.10
CA HIS A 83 -3.41 -6.38 12.04
C HIS A 83 -4.67 -6.87 11.31
N ASN A 84 -4.54 -7.43 10.11
CA ASN A 84 -5.67 -7.93 9.33
C ASN A 84 -6.44 -9.04 10.05
N LEU A 85 -5.74 -9.96 10.72
CA LEU A 85 -6.36 -11.00 11.56
C LEU A 85 -7.12 -10.39 12.74
N SER A 86 -6.57 -9.36 13.40
CA SER A 86 -7.28 -8.68 14.50
C SER A 86 -8.58 -8.03 14.04
N MET A 87 -8.60 -7.49 12.81
CA MET A 87 -9.79 -6.89 12.20
C MET A 87 -10.86 -7.93 11.86
N GLU A 88 -10.46 -9.13 11.41
CA GLU A 88 -11.35 -10.27 11.20
C GLU A 88 -12.03 -10.69 12.50
N LEU A 89 -11.25 -10.94 13.55
CA LEU A 89 -11.78 -11.38 14.84
C LEU A 89 -12.73 -10.33 15.45
N LEU A 90 -12.41 -9.04 15.32
CA LEU A 90 -13.29 -7.97 15.79
C LEU A 90 -14.60 -7.90 14.99
N GLY A 91 -14.56 -8.15 13.68
CA GLY A 91 -15.75 -8.22 12.82
C GLY A 91 -16.62 -9.43 13.14
N GLU A 92 -16.01 -10.60 13.30
CA GLU A 92 -16.71 -11.84 13.67
C GLU A 92 -17.40 -11.74 15.03
N ILE A 93 -16.79 -11.04 16.01
CA ILE A 93 -17.43 -10.80 17.32
C ILE A 93 -18.67 -9.91 17.20
N GLN A 94 -18.73 -9.01 16.21
CA GLN A 94 -19.92 -8.17 15.98
C GLN A 94 -21.05 -8.97 15.32
N ASP A 95 -20.72 -9.82 14.33
CA ASP A 95 -21.71 -10.64 13.61
C ASP A 95 -22.36 -11.74 14.49
N VAL A 96 -21.70 -12.20 15.55
CA VAL A 96 -22.24 -13.24 16.47
C VAL A 96 -23.22 -12.65 17.50
N ASN A 97 -23.28 -11.33 17.65
CA ASN A 97 -24.15 -10.65 18.62
C ASN A 97 -25.40 -9.99 17.98
N GLU A 98 -25.66 -10.20 16.69
CA GLU A 98 -26.92 -9.88 16.00
C GLU A 98 -27.87 -11.10 15.92
#